data_AF-A0A136MRK1-F1
#
_entry.id   AF-A0A136MRK1-F1
#
_cell.length_a   1.000
_cell.length_b   1.000
_cell.length_c   1.000
_cell.angle_alpha   90.00
_cell.angle_beta   90.00
_cell.angle_gamma   90.00
#
_symmetry.space_group_name_H-M   'P 1'
#
loop_
_entity.id
_entity.type
_entity.pdbx_description
1 polymer ?
#
loop_
_entity_poly.entity_id
_entity_poly.type
_entity_poly.pdbx_seq_one_letter_code
_entity_poly.pdbx_strand_id
1 'polypeptide(L)'
;MPEIKNYALLPAFIQEILKGLSQIMLQENNWTGLLFILGIMYGSPIMALAAIIATMAGTITAHLFNYDRANIQQGLFGFNAALVGVAMLLFFKPFPITWLLLILASVASTLLHRFFIKKKIPAYTLSFVIVVWILIFSVKAFIPHLLHGDSQSSFQPENLFSFPIYGYAQVIFQDQFFIRSYIFYCSLYSLA
;
A
#
# COMPACT_ATOMS: atom_id res chain seq x y z
N MET A 1 20.61 33.07 -0.58
CA MET A 1 19.52 32.77 0.38
C MET A 1 19.95 31.54 1.16
N PRO A 2 19.89 31.51 2.50
CA PRO A 2 20.32 30.35 3.27
C PRO A 2 19.37 29.17 3.00
N GLU A 3 19.92 27.99 2.71
CA GLU A 3 19.16 26.74 2.71
C GLU A 3 18.52 26.54 4.09
N ILE A 4 17.19 26.54 4.14
CA ILE A 4 16.46 26.07 5.31
C ILE A 4 16.72 24.57 5.40
N LYS A 5 17.67 24.17 6.24
CA LYS A 5 17.85 22.76 6.62
C LYS A 5 16.56 22.30 7.29
N ASN A 6 15.77 21.52 6.56
CA ASN A 6 14.61 20.83 7.13
C ASN A 6 15.10 19.94 8.28
N TYR A 7 14.76 20.31 9.51
CA TYR A 7 14.85 19.40 10.63
C TYR A 7 13.84 18.29 10.36
N ALA A 8 14.32 17.17 9.82
CA ALA A 8 13.56 15.94 9.75
C ALA A 8 13.15 15.54 11.18
N LEU A 9 11.94 15.91 11.61
CA LEU A 9 11.39 15.54 12.92
C LEU A 9 11.19 14.02 13.06
N LEU A 10 11.20 13.29 11.94
CA LEU A 10 11.05 11.84 11.89
C LEU A 10 12.36 11.16 11.43
N PRO A 11 12.75 10.03 12.04
CA PRO A 11 13.82 9.17 11.54
C PRO A 11 13.63 8.83 10.05
N ALA A 12 14.72 8.75 9.29
CA ALA A 12 14.69 8.53 7.84
C ALA A 12 13.84 7.33 7.42
N PHE A 13 13.95 6.21 8.16
CA PHE A 13 13.17 5.01 7.90
C PHE A 13 11.65 5.22 8.03
N ILE A 14 11.19 6.04 8.98
CA ILE A 14 9.77 6.36 9.11
C ILE A 14 9.30 7.19 7.91
N GLN A 15 10.13 8.11 7.42
CA GLN A 15 9.81 8.88 6.22
C GLN A 15 9.70 7.99 4.99
N GLU A 16 10.61 7.02 4.82
CA GLU A 16 10.56 6.04 3.73
C GLU A 16 9.29 5.20 3.77
N ILE A 17 8.82 4.80 4.96
CA ILE A 17 7.54 4.10 5.14
C ILE A 17 6.37 5.00 4.73
N LEU A 18 6.30 6.22 5.26
CA LEU A 18 5.22 7.16 4.97
C LEU A 18 5.17 7.50 3.48
N LYS A 19 6.32 7.80 2.87
CA LYS A 19 6.42 7.98 1.41
C LYS A 19 6.01 6.73 0.65
N GLY A 20 6.40 5.56 1.14
CA GLY A 20 5.98 4.28 0.56
C GLY A 20 4.46 4.16 0.48
N LEU A 21 3.74 4.61 1.50
CA LEU A 21 2.28 4.59 1.49
C LEU A 21 1.68 5.68 0.59
N SER A 22 2.24 6.90 0.58
CA SER A 22 1.75 7.97 -0.30
C SER A 22 1.98 7.68 -1.78
N GLN A 23 3.03 6.92 -2.12
CA GLN A 23 3.35 6.51 -3.48
C GLN A 23 2.30 5.57 -4.11
N ILE A 24 1.37 5.02 -3.32
CA ILE A 24 0.19 4.32 -3.87
C ILE A 24 -0.58 5.21 -4.86
N MET A 25 -0.63 6.51 -4.58
CA MET A 25 -1.24 7.53 -5.44
C MET A 25 -0.18 8.42 -6.11
N LEU A 26 1.05 7.92 -6.24
CA LEU A 26 2.19 8.61 -6.86
C LEU A 26 2.55 9.95 -6.18
N GLN A 27 2.34 10.04 -4.87
CA GLN A 27 2.69 11.21 -4.08
C GLN A 27 3.94 10.93 -3.25
N GLU A 28 4.95 11.79 -3.29
CA GLU A 28 6.17 11.67 -2.49
C GLU A 28 6.11 12.54 -1.21
N ASN A 29 5.08 12.34 -0.38
CA ASN A 29 4.81 13.21 0.78
C ASN A 29 4.49 12.40 2.04
N ASN A 30 5.26 12.65 3.12
CA ASN A 30 5.11 11.98 4.41
C ASN A 30 3.71 12.20 5.03
N TRP A 31 3.15 13.41 4.89
CA TRP A 31 1.84 13.76 5.44
C TRP A 31 0.71 13.04 4.70
N THR A 32 0.78 12.95 3.37
CA THR A 32 -0.11 12.09 2.60
C THR A 32 -0.06 10.66 3.13
N GLY A 33 1.14 10.13 3.33
CA GLY A 33 1.34 8.76 3.80
C GLY A 33 0.68 8.53 5.16
N LEU A 34 0.83 9.49 6.07
CA LEU A 34 0.20 9.44 7.39
C LEU A 34 -1.33 9.45 7.27
N LEU A 35 -1.89 10.32 6.43
CA LEU A 35 -3.33 10.38 6.18
C LEU A 35 -3.85 9.07 5.58
N PHE A 36 -3.08 8.40 4.71
CA PHE A 36 -3.43 7.10 4.16
C PHE A 36 -3.49 6.03 5.24
N ILE A 37 -2.52 5.99 6.16
CA ILE A 37 -2.55 5.07 7.31
C ILE A 37 -3.79 5.32 8.15
N LEU A 38 -4.05 6.58 8.52
CA LEU A 38 -5.21 6.94 9.34
C LEU A 38 -6.52 6.57 8.66
N GLY A 39 -6.59 6.74 7.35
CA GLY A 39 -7.71 6.30 6.52
C GLY A 39 -7.95 4.82 6.58
N ILE A 40 -6.94 4.03 6.20
CA ILE A 40 -7.04 2.57 6.24
C ILE A 40 -7.37 2.12 7.65
N MET A 41 -6.79 2.73 8.69
CA MET A 41 -7.01 2.36 10.08
C MET A 41 -8.45 2.63 10.53
N TYR A 42 -9.05 3.73 10.06
CA TYR A 42 -10.46 4.04 10.32
C TYR A 42 -11.39 3.01 9.67
N GLY A 43 -11.09 2.56 8.46
CA GLY A 43 -11.88 1.54 7.76
C GLY A 43 -11.69 0.14 8.34
N SER A 44 -10.44 -0.23 8.57
CA SER A 44 -10.02 -1.54 9.09
C SER A 44 -8.63 -1.45 9.75
N PRO A 45 -8.56 -1.44 11.10
CA PRO A 45 -7.29 -1.39 11.82
C PRO A 45 -6.33 -2.52 11.44
N ILE A 46 -6.86 -3.71 11.14
CA ILE A 46 -6.04 -4.86 10.75
C ILE A 46 -5.43 -4.69 9.34
N MET A 47 -6.15 -4.07 8.40
CA MET A 47 -5.60 -3.74 7.07
C MET A 47 -4.54 -2.64 7.17
N ALA A 48 -4.69 -1.69 8.10
CA ALA A 48 -3.68 -0.66 8.32
C ALA A 48 -2.39 -1.24 8.89
N LEU A 49 -2.51 -2.13 9.87
CA LEU A 49 -1.37 -2.87 10.42
C LEU A 49 -0.67 -3.69 9.32
N ALA A 50 -1.45 -4.38 8.48
CA ALA A 50 -0.94 -5.12 7.34
C ALA A 50 -0.22 -4.24 6.32
N ALA A 51 -0.78 -3.08 5.97
CA ALA A 51 -0.14 -2.13 5.07
C ALA A 51 1.21 -1.64 5.63
N ILE A 52 1.28 -1.32 6.92
CA ILE A 52 2.51 -0.88 7.58
C ILE A 52 3.56 -1.99 7.58
N ILE A 53 3.21 -3.20 8.03
CA ILE A 53 4.13 -4.35 8.09
C ILE A 53 4.65 -4.68 6.69
N ALA A 54 3.76 -4.70 5.69
CA ALA A 54 4.13 -4.96 4.31
C ALA A 54 5.06 -3.88 3.75
N THR A 55 4.75 -2.60 3.98
CA THR A 55 5.61 -1.47 3.58
C THR A 55 7.00 -1.59 4.21
N MET A 56 7.07 -1.89 5.51
CA MET A 56 8.32 -2.14 6.22
C MET A 56 9.11 -3.29 5.58
N ALA A 57 8.46 -4.42 5.27
CA ALA A 57 9.10 -5.56 4.62
C ALA A 57 9.70 -5.17 3.26
N GLY A 58 8.98 -4.40 2.45
CA GLY A 58 9.46 -3.89 1.17
C GLY A 58 10.66 -2.93 1.32
N THR A 59 10.55 -1.94 2.21
CA THR A 59 11.63 -0.98 2.46
C THR A 59 12.88 -1.65 3.04
N ILE A 60 12.71 -2.57 4.01
CA ILE A 60 13.82 -3.36 4.59
C ILE A 60 14.48 -4.21 3.50
N THR A 61 13.70 -4.84 2.62
CA THR A 61 14.23 -5.60 1.48
C THR A 61 15.12 -4.70 0.61
N ALA A 62 14.67 -3.50 0.29
CA ALA A 62 15.46 -2.58 -0.53
C ALA A 62 16.78 -2.18 0.12
N HIS A 63 16.80 -1.94 1.44
CA HIS A 63 18.03 -1.69 2.20
C HIS A 63 18.95 -2.91 2.24
N LEU A 64 18.43 -4.10 2.56
CA LEU A 64 19.20 -5.34 2.64
C LEU A 64 19.91 -5.67 1.32
N PHE A 65 19.23 -5.45 0.19
CA PHE A 65 19.79 -5.68 -1.13
C PHE A 65 20.55 -4.47 -1.71
N ASN A 66 20.78 -3.42 -0.90
CA ASN A 66 21.51 -2.21 -1.28
C ASN A 66 20.99 -1.60 -2.59
N TYR A 67 19.67 -1.42 -2.70
CA TYR A 67 19.08 -0.74 -3.84
C TYR A 67 19.42 0.75 -3.84
N ASP A 68 19.08 1.41 -4.95
CA ASP A 68 19.40 2.82 -5.13
C ASP A 68 18.75 3.68 -4.03
N ARG A 69 19.57 4.46 -3.32
CA ARG A 69 19.14 5.20 -2.13
C ARG A 69 18.12 6.28 -2.44
N ALA A 70 18.20 6.93 -3.60
CA ALA A 70 17.22 7.95 -3.98
C ALA A 70 15.84 7.31 -4.15
N ASN A 71 15.76 6.17 -4.84
CA ASN A 71 14.50 5.43 -4.98
C ASN A 71 13.93 4.94 -3.63
N ILE A 72 14.79 4.54 -2.69
CA ILE A 72 14.38 4.16 -1.32
C ILE A 72 13.81 5.38 -0.58
N GLN A 73 14.52 6.52 -0.59
CA GLN A 73 14.10 7.76 0.06
C GLN A 73 12.83 8.38 -0.54
N GLN A 74 12.51 8.05 -1.79
CA GLN A 74 11.25 8.41 -2.44
C GLN A 74 10.10 7.45 -2.10
N GLY A 75 10.37 6.34 -1.38
CA GLY A 75 9.36 5.35 -1.00
C GLY A 75 8.98 4.35 -2.10
N LEU A 76 9.73 4.29 -3.22
CA LEU A 76 9.33 3.51 -4.39
C LEU A 76 9.33 1.98 -4.17
N PHE A 77 9.98 1.51 -3.11
CA PHE A 77 9.99 0.08 -2.75
C PHE A 77 8.92 -0.32 -1.73
N GLY A 78 8.16 0.64 -1.20
CA GLY A 78 7.14 0.43 -0.17
C GLY A 78 5.71 0.27 -0.70
N PHE A 79 5.32 1.02 -1.75
CA PHE A 79 3.91 1.13 -2.15
C PHE A 79 3.29 -0.17 -2.70
N ASN A 80 4.02 -0.87 -3.57
CA ASN A 80 3.59 -2.17 -4.09
C ASN A 80 3.47 -3.20 -2.96
N ALA A 81 4.36 -3.15 -1.96
CA ALA A 81 4.27 -4.00 -0.79
C ALA A 81 3.06 -3.61 0.09
N ALA A 82 2.82 -2.32 0.33
CA ALA A 82 1.66 -1.83 1.08
C ALA A 82 0.34 -2.39 0.52
N LEU A 83 0.15 -2.32 -0.81
CA LEU A 83 -1.02 -2.86 -1.49
C LEU A 83 -1.15 -4.39 -1.33
N VAL A 84 -0.02 -5.13 -1.34
CA VAL A 84 -0.02 -6.56 -0.99
C VAL A 84 -0.60 -6.75 0.42
N GLY A 85 -0.13 -5.97 1.40
CA GLY A 85 -0.62 -6.06 2.78
C GLY A 85 -2.13 -5.85 2.88
N VAL A 86 -2.64 -4.78 2.26
CA VAL A 86 -4.07 -4.48 2.24
C VAL A 86 -4.87 -5.59 1.55
N ALA A 87 -4.46 -6.04 0.36
CA ALA A 87 -5.15 -7.09 -0.39
C ALA A 87 -5.13 -8.45 0.32
N MET A 88 -4.04 -8.77 1.02
CA MET A 88 -3.95 -10.00 1.82
C MET A 88 -5.03 -10.05 2.89
N LEU A 89 -5.28 -8.94 3.58
CA LEU A 89 -6.30 -8.89 4.63
C LEU A 89 -7.72 -8.67 4.07
N LEU A 90 -7.84 -8.30 2.80
CA LEU A 90 -9.10 -8.30 2.07
C LEU A 90 -9.50 -9.73 1.66
N PHE A 91 -8.61 -10.47 1.00
CA PHE A 91 -8.93 -11.77 0.39
C PHE A 91 -8.74 -12.97 1.31
N PHE A 92 -7.91 -12.85 2.36
CA PHE A 92 -7.53 -13.97 3.23
C PHE A 92 -7.93 -13.70 4.67
N LYS A 93 -8.36 -14.75 5.36
CA LYS A 93 -8.62 -14.74 6.80
C LYS A 93 -7.32 -14.47 7.57
N PRO A 94 -7.34 -13.73 8.68
CA PRO A 94 -6.15 -13.27 9.40
C PRO A 94 -5.51 -14.35 10.28
N PHE A 95 -5.24 -15.53 9.73
CA PHE A 95 -4.48 -16.58 10.41
C PHE A 95 -2.99 -16.25 10.47
N PRO A 96 -2.22 -16.84 11.40
CA PRO A 96 -0.76 -16.62 11.48
C PRO A 96 -0.03 -16.87 10.16
N ILE A 97 -0.43 -17.90 9.41
CA ILE A 97 0.15 -18.22 8.09
C ILE A 97 -0.10 -17.09 7.06
N THR A 98 -1.23 -16.39 7.13
CA THR A 98 -1.56 -15.27 6.25
C THR A 98 -0.56 -14.12 6.43
N TRP A 99 -0.16 -13.84 7.66
CA TRP A 99 0.85 -12.82 7.96
C TRP A 99 2.24 -13.20 7.44
N LEU A 100 2.61 -14.48 7.52
CA LEU A 100 3.85 -14.97 6.92
C LEU A 100 3.82 -14.82 5.39
N LEU A 101 2.75 -15.29 4.75
CA LEU A 101 2.57 -15.17 3.30
C LEU A 101 2.55 -13.71 2.85
N LEU A 102 1.97 -12.82 3.64
CA LEU A 102 1.96 -11.38 3.39
C LEU A 102 3.38 -10.83 3.32
N ILE A 103 4.22 -11.13 4.31
CA ILE A 103 5.62 -10.67 4.33
C ILE A 103 6.37 -11.20 3.10
N LEU A 104 6.23 -12.49 2.80
CA LEU A 104 6.88 -13.12 1.64
C LEU A 104 6.41 -12.50 0.32
N ALA A 105 5.11 -12.23 0.18
CA ALA A 105 4.53 -11.59 -0.99
C ALA A 105 4.97 -10.12 -1.10
N SER A 106 5.10 -9.39 0.01
CA SER A 106 5.65 -8.04 0.03
C SER A 106 7.08 -8.01 -0.48
N VAL A 107 7.94 -8.93 -0.01
CA VAL A 107 9.31 -9.11 -0.50
C VAL A 107 9.30 -9.40 -2.00
N ALA A 108 8.51 -10.39 -2.45
CA ALA A 108 8.42 -10.77 -3.86
C ALA A 108 7.97 -9.61 -4.76
N SER A 109 6.98 -8.83 -4.31
CA SER A 109 6.47 -7.64 -5.00
C SER A 109 7.54 -6.56 -5.13
N THR A 110 8.31 -6.30 -4.06
CA THR A 110 9.45 -5.37 -4.09
C THR A 110 10.55 -5.83 -5.04
N LEU A 111 10.90 -7.13 -5.05
CA LEU A 111 11.90 -7.69 -5.97
C LEU A 111 11.45 -7.54 -7.44
N LEU A 112 10.17 -7.83 -7.72
CA LEU A 112 9.59 -7.66 -9.05
C LEU A 112 9.53 -6.18 -9.45
N HIS A 113 9.20 -5.28 -8.53
CA HIS A 113 9.19 -3.84 -8.80
C HIS A 113 10.59 -3.31 -9.12
N ARG A 114 11.61 -3.79 -8.39
CA ARG A 114 13.02 -3.49 -8.68
C ARG A 114 13.40 -3.87 -10.11
N PHE A 115 12.93 -5.02 -10.60
CA PHE A 115 13.18 -5.45 -11.98
C PHE A 115 12.64 -4.42 -12.98
N PHE A 116 11.41 -3.91 -12.79
CA PHE A 116 10.82 -2.89 -13.66
C PHE A 116 11.56 -1.55 -13.58
N ILE A 117 11.93 -1.09 -12.38
CA ILE A 117 12.75 0.12 -12.20
C ILE A 117 14.06 0.00 -12.99
N LYS A 118 14.77 -1.13 -12.86
CA LYS A 118 16.03 -1.35 -13.59
C LYS A 118 15.84 -1.37 -15.11
N LYS A 119 14.71 -1.87 -15.59
CA LYS A 119 14.35 -1.87 -17.02
C LYS A 119 13.76 -0.54 -17.50
N LYS A 120 13.62 0.46 -16.61
CA LYS A 120 13.01 1.76 -16.91
C LYS A 120 11.57 1.62 -17.44
N ILE A 121 10.85 0.61 -16.97
CA ILE A 121 9.44 0.37 -17.32
C ILE A 121 8.59 0.97 -16.19
N PRO A 122 7.64 1.88 -16.49
CA PRO A 122 6.72 2.41 -15.49
C PRO A 122 5.66 1.36 -15.16
N ALA A 123 6.02 0.40 -14.32
CA ALA A 123 5.14 -0.70 -13.98
C ALA A 123 4.04 -0.32 -12.97
N TYR A 124 4.11 0.86 -12.36
CA TYR A 124 3.14 1.31 -11.35
C TYR A 124 2.87 0.20 -10.31
N THR A 125 1.62 -0.21 -10.16
CA THR A 125 1.15 -1.23 -9.22
C THR A 125 1.13 -2.65 -9.81
N LEU A 126 1.68 -2.86 -11.01
CA LEU A 126 1.67 -4.17 -11.70
C LEU A 126 2.39 -5.25 -10.88
N SER A 127 3.46 -4.90 -10.17
CA SER A 127 4.20 -5.85 -9.32
C SER A 127 3.31 -6.43 -8.22
N PHE A 128 2.53 -5.57 -7.57
CA PHE A 128 1.50 -5.95 -6.62
C PHE A 128 0.47 -6.90 -7.25
N VAL A 129 -0.12 -6.51 -8.39
CA VAL A 129 -1.19 -7.28 -9.05
C VAL A 129 -0.71 -8.69 -9.39
N ILE A 130 0.46 -8.82 -10.01
CA ILE A 130 1.02 -10.11 -10.41
C ILE A 130 1.23 -11.02 -9.19
N VAL A 131 1.84 -10.49 -8.13
CA VAL A 131 2.15 -11.28 -6.93
C VAL A 131 0.88 -11.73 -6.23
N VAL A 132 -0.11 -10.85 -6.05
CA VAL A 132 -1.37 -11.20 -5.39
C VAL A 132 -2.16 -12.20 -6.21
N TRP A 133 -2.21 -12.07 -7.54
CA TRP A 133 -2.87 -13.08 -8.38
C TRP A 133 -2.23 -14.44 -8.24
N ILE A 134 -0.90 -14.54 -8.38
CA ILE A 134 -0.18 -15.82 -8.20
C ILE A 134 -0.50 -16.42 -6.84
N LEU A 135 -0.50 -15.60 -5.79
CA LEU A 135 -0.76 -16.07 -4.43
C LEU A 135 -2.21 -16.54 -4.25
N ILE A 136 -3.19 -15.79 -4.74
CA ILE A 136 -4.62 -16.18 -4.69
C ILE A 136 -4.83 -17.50 -5.43
N PHE A 137 -4.30 -17.65 -6.65
CA PHE A 137 -4.44 -18.91 -7.40
C PHE A 137 -3.75 -20.07 -6.69
N SER A 138 -2.56 -19.85 -6.12
CA SER A 138 -1.82 -20.87 -5.38
C SER A 138 -2.58 -21.30 -4.13
N VAL A 139 -3.05 -20.36 -3.32
CA VAL A 139 -3.79 -20.68 -2.10
C VAL A 139 -5.15 -21.31 -2.41
N LYS A 140 -5.84 -20.87 -3.47
CA LYS A 140 -7.06 -21.53 -3.93
C LYS A 140 -6.81 -23.00 -4.30
N ALA A 141 -5.67 -23.32 -4.92
CA ALA A 141 -5.33 -24.68 -5.32
C ALA A 141 -4.89 -25.57 -4.15
N PHE A 142 -4.12 -25.03 -3.19
CA PHE A 142 -3.49 -25.84 -2.14
C PHE A 142 -4.15 -25.72 -0.76
N ILE A 143 -4.65 -24.53 -0.39
CA ILE A 143 -5.12 -24.21 0.97
C ILE A 143 -6.35 -23.27 0.95
N PRO A 144 -7.45 -23.65 0.27
CA PRO A 144 -8.57 -22.73 -0.02
C PRO A 144 -9.28 -22.19 1.23
N HIS A 145 -9.20 -22.89 2.37
CA HIS A 145 -9.85 -22.46 3.62
C HIS A 145 -9.31 -21.12 4.18
N LEU A 146 -8.11 -20.70 3.73
CA LEU A 146 -7.51 -19.41 4.08
C LEU A 146 -8.22 -18.24 3.41
N LEU A 147 -8.90 -18.44 2.27
CA LEU A 147 -9.62 -17.38 1.59
C LEU A 147 -10.92 -17.03 2.34
N HIS A 148 -11.31 -15.75 2.30
CA HIS A 148 -12.67 -15.37 2.64
C HIS A 148 -13.63 -16.03 1.62
N GLY A 149 -14.81 -16.47 2.10
CA GLY A 149 -15.85 -16.93 1.19
C GLY A 149 -16.41 -15.75 0.39
N ASP A 150 -16.97 -16.00 -0.79
CA ASP A 150 -17.57 -14.97 -1.65
C ASP A 150 -18.59 -14.15 -0.84
N SER A 151 -18.14 -13.00 -0.35
CA SER A 151 -18.96 -12.06 0.39
C SER A 151 -19.41 -11.06 -0.65
N GLN A 152 -20.56 -11.32 -1.28
CA GLN A 152 -21.19 -10.36 -2.18
C GLN A 152 -21.67 -9.15 -1.38
N SER A 153 -20.78 -8.18 -1.10
CA SER A 153 -21.22 -6.82 -0.80
C SER A 153 -21.69 -6.21 -2.12
N SER A 154 -23.00 -6.23 -2.35
CA SER A 154 -23.61 -5.52 -3.48
C SER A 154 -23.32 -4.03 -3.34
N PHE A 155 -22.36 -3.53 -4.13
CA PHE A 155 -22.03 -2.11 -4.22
C PHE A 155 -23.25 -1.35 -4.75
N GLN A 156 -23.87 -0.54 -3.88
CA GLN A 156 -24.88 0.43 -4.28
C GLN A 156 -24.43 1.81 -3.83
N PRO A 157 -23.97 2.68 -4.75
CA PRO A 157 -23.65 4.06 -4.39
C PRO A 157 -24.96 4.75 -3.99
N GLU A 158 -25.03 5.22 -2.74
CA GLU A 158 -26.23 5.91 -2.23
C GLU A 158 -26.62 7.10 -3.12
N ASN A 159 -25.66 7.78 -3.76
CA ASN A 159 -25.90 8.90 -4.68
C ASN A 159 -24.80 9.04 -5.76
N LEU A 160 -25.14 9.57 -6.95
CA LEU A 160 -24.20 9.80 -8.07
C LEU A 160 -22.96 10.63 -7.67
N PHE A 161 -23.13 11.62 -6.79
CA PHE A 161 -22.03 12.48 -6.31
C PHE A 161 -20.97 11.72 -5.50
N SER A 162 -21.32 10.59 -4.91
CA SER A 162 -20.37 9.77 -4.14
C SER A 162 -19.54 8.83 -5.02
N PHE A 163 -19.91 8.64 -6.29
CA PHE A 163 -19.27 7.69 -7.19
C PHE A 163 -17.76 7.92 -7.41
N PRO A 164 -17.27 9.14 -7.73
CA PRO A 164 -15.83 9.37 -7.93
C PRO A 164 -15.02 9.10 -6.67
N ILE A 165 -15.62 9.38 -5.52
CA ILE A 165 -14.99 9.22 -4.21
C ILE A 165 -14.82 7.74 -3.87
N TYR A 166 -15.81 6.90 -4.22
CA TYR A 166 -15.70 5.45 -4.11
C TYR A 166 -14.58 4.89 -4.98
N GLY A 167 -14.49 5.31 -6.25
CA GLY A 167 -13.45 4.83 -7.16
C GLY A 167 -12.03 5.07 -6.62
N TYR A 168 -11.81 6.22 -5.96
CA TYR A 168 -10.52 6.54 -5.36
C TYR A 168 -10.21 5.70 -4.11
N ALA A 169 -11.16 5.53 -3.21
CA ALA A 169 -10.99 4.70 -2.01
C ALA A 169 -10.76 3.21 -2.35
N GLN A 170 -11.34 2.73 -3.45
CA GLN A 170 -11.15 1.37 -3.95
C GLN A 170 -9.71 1.07 -4.40
N VAL A 171 -8.89 2.08 -4.70
CA VAL A 171 -7.47 1.87 -5.02
C VAL A 171 -6.72 1.21 -3.85
N ILE A 172 -7.16 1.47 -2.62
CA ILE A 172 -6.65 0.84 -1.39
C ILE A 172 -7.71 -0.09 -0.75
N PHE A 173 -8.66 -0.59 -1.53
CA PHE A 173 -9.67 -1.56 -1.11
C PHE A 173 -10.47 -1.15 0.14
N GLN A 174 -10.85 0.13 0.24
CA GLN A 174 -11.65 0.65 1.35
C GLN A 174 -13.08 0.99 0.93
N ASP A 175 -14.08 0.45 1.65
CA ASP A 175 -15.51 0.59 1.31
C ASP A 175 -16.26 1.70 2.10
N GLN A 176 -15.69 2.25 3.19
CA GLN A 176 -16.45 3.01 4.22
C GLN A 176 -16.64 4.53 4.01
N PHE A 177 -17.79 5.07 4.48
CA PHE A 177 -18.21 6.50 4.69
C PHE A 177 -17.11 7.58 4.68
N PHE A 178 -16.23 7.48 5.66
CA PHE A 178 -15.54 8.66 6.20
C PHE A 178 -14.10 8.83 5.71
N ILE A 179 -13.50 7.77 5.19
CA ILE A 179 -12.24 7.82 4.41
C ILE A 179 -12.39 8.74 3.18
N ARG A 180 -13.63 8.88 2.70
CA ARG A 180 -14.11 9.43 1.43
C ARG A 180 -13.72 10.88 1.16
N SER A 181 -13.90 11.80 2.11
CA SER A 181 -13.76 13.24 1.83
C SER A 181 -12.46 13.85 2.35
N TYR A 182 -11.96 13.39 3.51
CA TYR A 182 -10.88 14.09 4.22
C TYR A 182 -9.48 13.75 3.67
N ILE A 183 -9.23 12.47 3.34
CA ILE A 183 -7.95 12.06 2.74
C ILE A 183 -7.82 12.60 1.32
N PHE A 184 -8.92 12.62 0.56
CA PHE A 184 -8.97 13.23 -0.77
C PHE A 184 -8.64 14.72 -0.72
N TYR A 185 -9.32 15.49 0.14
CA TYR A 185 -9.09 16.92 0.26
C TYR A 185 -7.66 17.20 0.74
N CYS A 186 -7.20 16.54 1.80
CA CYS A 186 -5.87 16.81 2.34
C CYS A 186 -4.72 16.30 1.45
N SER A 187 -4.86 15.18 0.73
CA SER A 187 -3.80 14.66 -0.16
C SER A 187 -3.63 15.47 -1.45
N LEU A 188 -4.70 16.07 -1.98
CA LEU A 188 -4.60 17.01 -3.09
C LEU A 188 -4.00 18.36 -2.68
N TYR A 189 -4.33 18.86 -1.48
CA TYR A 189 -3.76 20.13 -0.96
C TYR A 189 -2.34 19.98 -0.41
N SER A 190 -1.88 18.76 -0.08
CA SER A 190 -0.48 18.50 0.30
C SER A 190 0.52 18.61 -0.87
N LEU A 191 0.02 18.88 -2.08
CA LEU A 191 0.79 19.14 -3.31
C LEU A 191 0.97 20.65 -3.62
N ALA A 192 0.34 21.54 -2.84
CA ALA A 192 0.47 23.00 -2.96
C ALA A 192 1.37 23.56 -1.86
#